data_AF-A0A8J3QTK9-F1
#
_entry.id   AF-A0A8J3QTK9-F1
#
_cell.length_a   1.000
_cell.length_b   1.000
_cell.length_c   1.000
_cell.angle_alpha   90.00
_cell.angle_beta   90.00
_cell.angle_gamma   90.00
#
_symmetry.space_group_name_H-M   'P 1'
#
loop_
_entity.id
_entity.type
_entity.pdbx_description
1 polymer ?
#
loop_
_entity_poly.entity_id
_entity_poly.type
_entity_poly.pdbx_seq_one_letter_code
_entity_poly.pdbx_strand_id
1 'polypeptide(L)'
;MSAQGRGLRTIKVSGDGNLTDALHSAVAGDAVGFAALWRSLQPDILRYLRVVVGHAAEDVASETWLQAARDLNRFEGDFSAFRVWLFRIARHRGIDERRRALRRKEEPADFSGEEIGDPQVRDVALEVLEDADTAWALAVIASLPPDQAEAVMLRVVAGLSVAATAEVLDKQPGAVRVATMRGLRRLAAHPQVQERNGNVKPDGLSDTSASPARSDGEYRG
;
A
#
# COMPACT_ATOMS: atom_id res chain seq x y z
N MET A 1 -28.26 11.82 31.59
CA MET A 1 -28.51 10.97 30.40
C MET A 1 -27.36 11.18 29.43
N SER A 2 -26.28 10.38 29.59
CA SER A 2 -25.07 10.47 28.77
C SER A 2 -25.10 9.41 27.68
N ALA A 3 -24.99 9.85 26.44
CA ALA A 3 -24.95 9.00 25.25
C ALA A 3 -23.62 8.25 25.15
N GLN A 4 -23.71 6.96 24.84
CA GLN A 4 -22.62 6.01 24.69
C GLN A 4 -21.57 6.44 23.65
N GLY A 5 -20.30 6.42 24.07
CA GLY A 5 -19.15 6.37 23.19
C GLY A 5 -19.12 5.03 22.45
N ARG A 6 -19.36 5.08 21.14
CA ARG A 6 -19.27 3.93 20.24
C ARG A 6 -17.80 3.70 19.89
N GLY A 7 -17.12 2.87 20.69
CA GLY A 7 -15.75 2.42 20.45
C GLY A 7 -15.67 1.56 19.19
N LEU A 8 -14.88 2.00 18.22
CA LEU A 8 -14.45 1.22 17.07
C LEU A 8 -13.60 0.04 17.58
N ARG A 9 -14.21 -1.15 17.67
CA ARG A 9 -13.48 -2.39 17.90
C ARG A 9 -12.82 -2.81 16.59
N THR A 10 -11.53 -2.54 16.47
CA THR A 10 -10.67 -3.17 15.45
C THR A 10 -10.57 -4.66 15.76
N ILE A 11 -11.33 -5.49 15.05
CA ILE A 11 -11.15 -6.94 15.08
C ILE A 11 -10.07 -7.29 14.05
N LYS A 12 -8.82 -7.41 14.51
CA LYS A 12 -7.76 -8.13 13.81
C LYS A 12 -6.92 -8.87 14.85
N VAL A 13 -7.50 -9.89 15.48
CA VAL A 13 -6.80 -10.75 16.44
C VAL A 13 -7.22 -12.20 16.18
N SER A 14 -6.55 -12.85 15.22
CA SER A 14 -6.55 -14.30 15.01
C SER A 14 -5.46 -14.79 14.02
N GLY A 15 -4.87 -13.90 13.21
CA GLY A 15 -3.81 -14.27 12.25
C GLY A 15 -2.37 -14.25 12.79
N ASP A 16 -2.08 -13.39 13.78
CA ASP A 16 -0.69 -13.14 14.22
C ASP A 16 -0.08 -14.31 15.01
N GLY A 17 -0.91 -15.12 15.69
CA GLY A 17 -0.45 -16.34 16.37
C GLY A 17 0.11 -17.36 15.37
N ASN A 18 -0.58 -17.56 14.26
CA ASN A 18 -0.15 -18.46 13.18
C ASN A 18 1.15 -17.96 12.51
N LEU A 19 1.29 -16.64 12.33
CA LEU A 19 2.49 -16.06 11.71
C LEU A 19 3.71 -16.07 12.63
N THR A 20 3.50 -16.00 13.95
CA THR A 20 4.56 -16.14 14.94
C THR A 20 5.11 -17.57 14.94
N ASP A 21 4.23 -18.57 14.91
CA ASP A 21 4.64 -19.98 14.82
C ASP A 21 5.32 -20.30 13.47
N ALA A 22 4.81 -19.73 12.38
CA ALA A 22 5.44 -19.80 11.06
C ALA A 22 6.84 -19.19 11.07
N LEU A 23 7.03 -18.05 11.76
CA LEU A 23 8.33 -17.41 11.92
C LEU A 23 9.31 -18.31 12.68
N HIS A 24 8.92 -18.85 13.83
CA HIS A 24 9.78 -19.76 14.59
C HIS A 24 10.19 -20.99 13.77
N SER A 25 9.24 -21.58 13.05
CA SER A 25 9.51 -22.73 12.18
C SER A 25 10.44 -22.37 11.02
N ALA A 26 10.23 -21.22 10.39
CA ALA A 26 11.06 -20.74 9.28
C ALA A 26 12.49 -20.42 9.71
N VAL A 27 12.69 -19.83 10.91
CA VAL A 27 14.01 -19.60 11.51
C VAL A 27 14.74 -20.93 11.76
N ALA A 28 14.02 -21.98 12.13
CA ALA A 28 14.55 -23.34 12.27
C ALA A 28 14.82 -24.06 10.92
N GLY A 29 14.56 -23.39 9.79
CA GLY A 29 14.81 -23.92 8.44
C GLY A 29 13.63 -24.65 7.80
N ASP A 30 12.42 -24.59 8.38
CA ASP A 30 11.23 -25.19 7.78
C ASP A 30 10.70 -24.35 6.61
N ALA A 31 10.70 -24.95 5.42
CA ALA A 31 10.19 -24.35 4.20
C ALA A 31 8.68 -24.05 4.26
N VAL A 32 7.90 -24.80 5.04
CA VAL A 32 6.45 -24.55 5.20
C VAL A 32 6.22 -23.26 5.98
N GLY A 33 6.96 -23.05 7.07
CA GLY A 33 6.96 -21.80 7.83
C GLY A 33 7.36 -20.62 6.94
N PHE A 34 8.44 -20.76 6.18
CA PHE A 34 8.90 -19.70 5.26
C PHE A 34 7.84 -19.37 4.19
N ALA A 35 7.23 -20.39 3.59
CA ALA A 35 6.17 -20.19 2.60
C ALA A 35 4.94 -19.48 3.18
N ALA A 36 4.60 -19.72 4.45
CA ALA A 36 3.52 -19.00 5.13
C ALA A 36 3.86 -17.51 5.32
N LEU A 37 5.09 -17.18 5.74
CA LEU A 37 5.56 -15.79 5.82
C LEU A 37 5.54 -15.11 4.45
N TRP A 38 6.05 -15.79 3.41
CA TRP A 38 6.04 -15.30 2.04
C TRP A 38 4.61 -14.96 1.59
N ARG A 39 3.68 -15.90 1.67
CA ARG A 39 2.29 -15.68 1.23
C ARG A 39 1.63 -14.53 1.97
N SER A 40 1.96 -14.35 3.25
CA SER A 40 1.40 -13.27 4.05
C SER A 40 1.96 -11.89 3.71
N LEU A 41 3.26 -11.78 3.40
CA LEU A 41 3.94 -10.48 3.31
C LEU A 41 4.29 -10.08 1.87
N GLN A 42 4.36 -11.03 0.93
CA GLN A 42 4.67 -10.74 -0.47
C GLN A 42 3.75 -9.69 -1.10
N PRO A 43 2.41 -9.71 -0.88
CA PRO A 43 1.55 -8.67 -1.44
C PRO A 43 1.90 -7.27 -0.91
N ASP A 44 2.23 -7.13 0.38
CA ASP A 44 2.61 -5.85 0.96
C ASP A 44 3.97 -5.35 0.43
N ILE A 45 4.93 -6.27 0.28
CA ILE A 45 6.27 -5.98 -0.27
C ILE A 45 6.17 -5.54 -1.74
N LEU A 46 5.40 -6.26 -2.56
CA LEU A 46 5.17 -5.90 -3.96
C LEU A 46 4.47 -4.54 -4.08
N ARG A 47 3.42 -4.28 -3.28
CA ARG A 47 2.74 -2.99 -3.29
C ARG A 47 3.68 -1.84 -2.93
N TYR A 48 4.49 -2.01 -1.88
CA TYR A 48 5.50 -1.02 -1.49
C TYR A 48 6.51 -0.78 -2.62
N LEU A 49 7.09 -1.84 -3.18
CA LEU A 49 8.10 -1.74 -4.22
C LEU A 49 7.55 -1.19 -5.54
N ARG A 50 6.29 -1.47 -5.90
CA ARG A 50 5.62 -0.85 -7.06
C ARG A 50 5.61 0.68 -6.95
N VAL A 51 5.43 1.22 -5.74
CA VAL A 51 5.50 2.66 -5.49
C VAL A 51 6.94 3.20 -5.50
N VAL A 52 7.91 2.42 -5.00
CA VAL A 52 9.30 2.88 -4.84
C VAL A 52 10.13 2.76 -6.13
N VAL A 53 9.95 1.68 -6.90
CA VAL A 53 10.78 1.34 -8.06
C VAL A 53 9.98 1.04 -9.35
N GLY A 54 8.65 1.07 -9.31
CA GLY A 54 7.82 0.88 -10.50
C GLY A 54 7.94 -0.53 -11.08
N HIS A 55 8.29 -0.63 -12.36
CA HIS A 55 8.36 -1.90 -13.10
C HIS A 55 9.39 -2.89 -12.53
N ALA A 56 10.45 -2.42 -11.86
CA ALA A 56 11.45 -3.27 -11.24
C ALA A 56 10.99 -3.93 -9.93
N ALA A 57 9.73 -3.73 -9.51
CA ALA A 57 9.24 -4.18 -8.22
C ALA A 57 9.32 -5.70 -8.02
N GLU A 58 9.05 -6.49 -9.05
CA GLU A 58 9.07 -7.96 -8.96
C GLU A 58 10.49 -8.51 -8.81
N ASP A 59 11.44 -7.95 -9.56
CA ASP A 59 12.86 -8.28 -9.45
C ASP A 59 13.39 -7.91 -8.07
N VAL A 60 13.12 -6.68 -7.61
CA VAL A 60 13.56 -6.21 -6.30
C VAL A 60 12.90 -7.01 -5.16
N ALA A 61 11.63 -7.43 -5.31
CA ALA A 61 10.96 -8.29 -4.34
C ALA A 61 11.63 -9.67 -4.29
N SER A 62 11.94 -10.24 -5.45
CA SER A 62 12.64 -11.53 -5.55
C SER A 62 14.00 -11.47 -4.86
N GLU A 63 14.79 -10.42 -5.11
CA GLU A 63 16.06 -10.21 -4.41
C GLU A 63 15.90 -10.02 -2.89
N THR A 64 14.85 -9.29 -2.48
CA THR A 64 14.53 -9.04 -1.07
C THR A 64 14.32 -10.36 -0.34
N TRP A 65 13.51 -11.25 -0.90
CA TRP A 65 13.23 -12.53 -0.27
C TRP A 65 14.36 -13.54 -0.40
N LEU A 66 15.15 -13.51 -1.48
CA LEU A 66 16.39 -14.29 -1.56
C LEU A 66 17.36 -13.90 -0.45
N GLN A 67 17.47 -12.61 -0.16
CA GLN A 67 18.25 -12.14 0.98
C GLN A 67 17.59 -12.58 2.30
N ALA A 68 16.28 -12.39 2.45
CA ALA A 68 15.57 -12.80 3.66
C ALA A 68 15.78 -14.29 3.96
N ALA A 69 15.65 -15.16 2.97
CA ALA A 69 15.85 -16.60 3.12
C ALA A 69 17.28 -16.97 3.59
N ARG A 70 18.31 -16.25 3.12
CA ARG A 70 19.70 -16.48 3.50
C ARG A 70 19.99 -16.05 4.94
N ASP A 71 19.38 -14.95 5.36
CA ASP A 71 19.69 -14.29 6.63
C ASP A 71 18.71 -14.71 7.76
N LEU A 72 17.60 -15.38 7.42
CA LEU A 72 16.51 -15.68 8.36
C LEU A 72 16.94 -16.51 9.57
N ASN A 73 17.88 -17.45 9.40
CA ASN A 73 18.34 -18.31 10.49
C ASN A 73 19.07 -17.56 11.62
N ARG A 74 19.47 -16.30 11.38
CA ARG A 74 20.10 -15.41 12.36
C ARG A 74 19.15 -14.34 12.88
N PHE A 75 17.91 -14.34 12.40
CA PHE A 75 16.92 -13.36 12.83
C PHE A 75 16.48 -13.66 14.27
N GLU A 76 16.48 -12.62 15.10
CA GLU A 76 15.96 -12.65 16.47
C GLU A 76 14.87 -11.58 16.61
N GLY A 77 13.73 -11.97 17.18
CA GLY A 77 12.62 -11.05 17.43
C GLY A 77 11.25 -11.68 17.17
N ASP A 78 10.22 -10.88 17.40
CA ASP A 78 8.84 -11.26 17.11
C ASP A 78 8.48 -10.98 15.64
N PHE A 79 7.24 -11.32 15.26
CA PHE A 79 6.75 -11.07 13.91
C PHE A 79 6.71 -9.58 13.56
N SER A 80 6.51 -8.67 14.51
CA SER A 80 6.56 -7.23 14.24
C SER A 80 7.96 -6.79 13.85
N ALA A 81 8.99 -7.22 14.60
CA ALA A 81 10.39 -6.97 14.29
C ALA A 81 10.79 -7.58 12.94
N PHE A 82 10.27 -8.77 12.63
CA PHE A 82 10.50 -9.42 11.34
C PHE A 82 9.98 -8.59 10.17
N ARG A 83 8.78 -8.02 10.29
CA ARG A 83 8.21 -7.12 9.27
C ARG A 83 9.09 -5.89 9.07
N VAL A 84 9.53 -5.25 10.16
CA VAL A 84 10.45 -4.10 10.08
C VAL A 84 11.73 -4.48 9.34
N TRP A 85 12.34 -5.60 9.73
CA TRP A 85 13.55 -6.11 9.10
C TRP A 85 13.38 -6.38 7.61
N LEU A 86 12.30 -7.06 7.21
CA LEU A 86 12.00 -7.35 5.81
C LEU A 86 11.79 -6.07 4.98
N PHE A 87 11.03 -5.10 5.51
CA PHE A 87 10.84 -3.82 4.83
C PHE A 87 12.13 -2.98 4.74
N ARG A 88 13.06 -3.12 5.70
CA ARG A 88 14.39 -2.50 5.60
C ARG A 88 15.20 -3.11 4.46
N ILE A 89 15.19 -4.44 4.31
CA ILE A 89 15.82 -5.09 3.15
C ILE A 89 15.20 -4.55 1.85
N ALA A 90 13.87 -4.59 1.75
CA ALA A 90 13.15 -4.13 0.56
C ALA A 90 13.49 -2.68 0.21
N ARG A 91 13.51 -1.79 1.19
CA ARG A 91 13.84 -0.38 1.01
C ARG A 91 15.27 -0.17 0.53
N HIS A 92 16.25 -0.84 1.16
CA HIS A 92 17.65 -0.74 0.73
C HIS A 92 17.82 -1.16 -0.73
N ARG A 93 17.27 -2.32 -1.09
CA ARG A 93 17.30 -2.82 -2.47
C ARG A 93 16.60 -1.87 -3.44
N GLY A 94 15.45 -1.32 -3.06
CA GLY A 94 14.73 -0.34 -3.87
C GLY A 94 15.51 0.96 -4.09
N ILE A 95 16.18 1.47 -3.06
CA ILE A 95 17.05 2.66 -3.18
C ILE A 95 18.26 2.36 -4.09
N ASP A 96 18.84 1.17 -3.98
CA ASP A 96 19.94 0.74 -4.85
C ASP A 96 19.52 0.65 -6.31
N GLU A 97 18.36 0.06 -6.60
CA GLU A 97 17.84 -0.02 -7.97
C GLU A 97 17.53 1.37 -8.52
N ARG A 98 16.91 2.27 -7.75
CA ARG A 98 16.67 3.65 -8.17
C ARG A 98 17.98 4.37 -8.52
N ARG A 99 19.02 4.20 -7.69
CA ARG A 99 20.35 4.76 -7.95
C ARG A 99 20.97 4.19 -9.23
N ARG A 100 20.78 2.90 -9.49
CA ARG A 100 21.28 2.21 -10.69
C ARG A 100 20.56 2.68 -11.96
N ALA A 101 19.24 2.82 -11.90
CA ALA A 101 18.42 3.31 -13.00
C ALA A 101 18.75 4.77 -13.37
N LEU A 102 19.08 5.63 -12.41
CA LEU A 102 19.52 7.00 -12.68
C LEU A 102 20.87 7.03 -13.41
N ARG A 103 21.87 6.24 -12.98
CA ARG A 103 23.17 6.19 -13.67
C ARG A 103 23.08 5.70 -15.11
N ARG A 104 22.24 4.68 -15.38
CA ARG A 104 21.99 4.20 -16.76
C ARG A 104 21.40 5.26 -17.69
N LYS A 105 20.69 6.26 -17.14
CA LYS A 105 20.13 7.38 -17.93
C LYS A 105 21.14 8.51 -18.17
N GLU A 106 22.18 8.60 -17.36
CA GLU A 106 23.20 9.67 -17.42
C GLU A 106 24.42 9.28 -18.29
N GLU A 107 24.59 8.00 -18.61
CA GLU A 107 25.59 7.54 -19.59
C GLU A 107 25.15 7.91 -21.02
N PRO A 108 25.95 8.62 -21.83
CA PRO A 108 25.64 8.86 -23.23
C PRO A 108 25.60 7.51 -23.94
N ALA A 109 24.41 7.09 -24.37
CA ALA A 109 24.28 5.93 -25.23
C ALA A 109 24.92 6.28 -26.58
N ASP A 110 26.08 5.70 -26.86
CA ASP A 110 26.70 5.74 -28.19
C ASP A 110 25.93 4.78 -29.11
N PHE A 111 24.67 5.10 -29.41
CA PHE A 111 23.85 4.38 -30.38
C PHE A 111 22.93 5.34 -31.13
N SER A 112 23.04 5.23 -32.45
CA SER A 112 22.28 5.88 -33.50
C SER A 112 20.80 5.47 -33.48
N GLY A 113 19.93 6.48 -33.60
CA GLY A 113 18.56 6.37 -34.10
C GLY A 113 17.57 5.62 -33.21
N GLU A 114 16.81 6.33 -32.38
CA GLU A 114 15.48 6.84 -32.73
C GLU A 114 14.94 7.60 -31.50
N GLU A 115 14.53 8.83 -31.73
CA GLU A 115 14.01 9.76 -30.74
C GLU A 115 12.56 9.40 -30.39
N ILE A 116 12.14 9.59 -29.13
CA ILE A 116 10.89 10.27 -28.70
C ILE A 116 10.56 9.84 -27.26
N GLY A 117 10.42 10.83 -26.38
CA GLY A 117 9.75 10.66 -25.09
C GLY A 117 8.24 10.54 -25.27
N ASP A 118 7.63 9.59 -24.55
CA ASP A 118 6.20 9.53 -24.27
C ASP A 118 5.96 8.71 -22.99
N PRO A 119 5.03 9.07 -22.08
CA PRO A 119 4.60 8.22 -20.98
C PRO A 119 3.73 7.09 -21.55
N GLN A 120 4.36 6.04 -22.08
CA GLN A 120 3.62 4.94 -22.69
C GLN A 120 3.07 4.00 -21.61
N VAL A 121 1.76 4.20 -21.41
CA VAL A 121 0.81 3.31 -20.76
C VAL A 121 0.68 1.99 -21.53
N ARG A 122 0.61 0.89 -20.76
CA ARG A 122 0.10 -0.46 -21.07
C ARG A 122 0.96 -1.40 -21.92
N ASP A 123 1.38 -2.49 -21.26
CA ASP A 123 0.99 -3.83 -21.71
C ASP A 123 0.39 -4.63 -20.54
N VAL A 124 -0.66 -5.40 -20.81
CA VAL A 124 -1.69 -5.89 -19.87
C VAL A 124 -1.81 -7.41 -19.97
N ALA A 125 -1.57 -8.12 -18.87
CA ALA A 125 -2.23 -9.38 -18.49
C ALA A 125 -1.70 -9.83 -17.12
N LEU A 126 -2.57 -10.42 -16.27
CA LEU A 126 -2.35 -10.94 -14.89
C LEU A 126 -2.62 -9.85 -13.80
N GLU A 127 -3.82 -9.47 -13.37
CA GLU A 127 -4.85 -10.24 -12.64
C GLU A 127 -6.18 -9.42 -12.67
N VAL A 128 -7.19 -9.80 -13.45
CA VAL A 128 -8.17 -8.85 -14.02
C VAL A 128 -9.43 -8.62 -13.16
N LEU A 129 -9.42 -7.63 -12.25
CA LEU A 129 -10.54 -6.70 -11.89
C LEU A 129 -10.56 -6.30 -10.39
N GLU A 130 -10.06 -7.12 -9.47
CA GLU A 130 -9.74 -6.65 -8.10
C GLU A 130 -8.45 -5.80 -8.08
N ASP A 131 -7.60 -5.95 -9.11
CA ASP A 131 -6.34 -5.22 -9.27
C ASP A 131 -6.46 -3.81 -9.86
N ALA A 132 -7.50 -3.48 -10.63
CA ALA A 132 -7.52 -2.19 -11.31
C ALA A 132 -7.59 -1.03 -10.31
N ASP A 133 -8.36 -1.22 -9.24
CA ASP A 133 -8.50 -0.26 -8.15
C ASP A 133 -7.24 -0.18 -7.28
N THR A 134 -6.64 -1.34 -6.99
CA THR A 134 -5.38 -1.41 -6.26
C THR A 134 -4.26 -0.74 -7.07
N ALA A 135 -4.12 -1.07 -8.35
CA ALA A 135 -3.14 -0.49 -9.25
C ALA A 135 -3.32 1.02 -9.41
N TRP A 136 -4.57 1.48 -9.57
CA TRP A 136 -4.88 2.91 -9.59
C TRP A 136 -4.49 3.59 -8.27
N ALA A 137 -4.86 3.03 -7.12
CA ALA A 137 -4.53 3.59 -5.82
C ALA A 137 -3.01 3.68 -5.61
N LEU A 138 -2.26 2.64 -5.98
CA LEU A 138 -0.80 2.64 -5.95
C LEU A 138 -0.21 3.70 -6.88
N ALA A 139 -0.75 3.87 -8.08
CA ALA A 139 -0.30 4.90 -9.02
C ALA A 139 -0.53 6.33 -8.47
N VAL A 140 -1.69 6.58 -7.85
CA VAL A 140 -1.96 7.87 -7.20
C VAL A 140 -1.01 8.08 -6.00
N ILE A 141 -0.75 7.05 -5.20
CA ILE A 141 0.23 7.15 -4.10
C ILE A 141 1.65 7.41 -4.64
N ALA A 142 2.04 6.78 -5.75
CA ALA A 142 3.34 6.97 -6.39
C ALA A 142 3.55 8.40 -6.93
N SER A 143 2.47 9.16 -7.18
CA SER A 143 2.53 10.58 -7.57
C SER A 143 2.91 11.53 -6.43
N LEU A 144 2.91 11.06 -5.17
CA LEU A 144 3.30 11.85 -4.02
C LEU A 144 4.82 12.09 -4.00
N PRO A 145 5.30 13.12 -3.28
CA PRO A 145 6.72 13.21 -2.96
C PRO A 145 7.23 11.91 -2.30
N PRO A 146 8.42 11.40 -2.65
CA PRO A 146 8.87 10.06 -2.25
C PRO A 146 8.75 9.78 -0.74
N ASP A 147 9.16 10.75 0.06
CA ASP A 147 9.09 10.67 1.53
C ASP A 147 7.66 10.50 2.07
N GLN A 148 6.67 11.06 1.39
CA GLN A 148 5.26 10.96 1.76
C GLN A 148 4.67 9.64 1.24
N ALA A 149 5.02 9.24 0.01
CA ALA A 149 4.60 7.98 -0.58
C ALA A 149 5.05 6.78 0.28
N GLU A 150 6.34 6.71 0.62
CA GLU A 150 6.87 5.64 1.45
C GLU A 150 6.22 5.61 2.84
N ALA A 151 6.03 6.78 3.48
CA ALA A 151 5.38 6.85 4.78
C ALA A 151 3.91 6.37 4.74
N VAL A 152 3.15 6.77 3.72
CA VAL A 152 1.77 6.31 3.51
C VAL A 152 1.73 4.81 3.25
N MET A 153 2.59 4.29 2.38
CA MET A 153 2.65 2.85 2.08
C MET A 153 2.93 2.03 3.33
N LEU A 154 3.92 2.41 4.13
CA LEU A 154 4.28 1.64 5.33
C LEU A 154 3.23 1.77 6.45
N ARG A 155 2.66 2.97 6.66
CA ARG A 155 1.74 3.22 7.78
C ARG A 155 0.30 2.78 7.51
N VAL A 156 -0.17 2.96 6.28
CA VAL A 156 -1.58 2.84 5.93
C VAL A 156 -1.83 1.56 5.16
N VAL A 157 -1.00 1.27 4.14
CA VAL A 157 -1.17 0.07 3.31
C VAL A 157 -0.61 -1.16 4.01
N ALA A 158 0.65 -1.11 4.46
CA ALA A 158 1.27 -2.20 5.21
C ALA A 158 0.91 -2.16 6.71
N GLY A 159 0.37 -1.06 7.25
CA GLY A 159 -0.09 -1.03 8.65
C GLY A 159 1.02 -1.18 9.70
N LEU A 160 2.27 -0.83 9.40
CA LEU A 160 3.35 -0.75 10.41
C LEU A 160 3.05 0.36 11.41
N SER A 161 3.52 0.22 12.66
CA SER A 161 3.43 1.28 13.69
C SER A 161 4.29 2.51 13.32
N VAL A 162 4.08 3.66 13.98
CA VAL A 162 4.91 4.86 13.71
C VAL A 162 6.38 4.58 14.02
N ALA A 163 6.65 3.87 15.12
CA ALA A 163 8.01 3.50 15.53
C ALA A 163 8.64 2.54 14.50
N ALA A 164 7.92 1.49 14.11
CA ALA A 164 8.36 0.55 13.09
C ALA A 164 8.63 1.24 11.74
N THR A 165 7.76 2.14 11.30
CA THR A 165 8.00 2.91 10.07
C THR A 165 9.21 3.84 10.20
N ALA A 166 9.41 4.46 11.36
CA ALA A 166 10.59 5.29 11.63
C ALA A 166 11.89 4.49 11.49
N GLU A 167 11.92 3.26 11.99
CA GLU A 167 13.05 2.35 11.84
C GLU A 167 13.28 1.92 10.38
N VAL A 168 12.22 1.64 9.61
CA VAL A 168 12.34 1.32 8.18
C VAL A 168 12.90 2.50 7.39
N LEU A 169 12.38 3.70 7.65
CA LEU A 169 12.71 4.89 6.88
C LEU A 169 14.01 5.58 7.33
N ASP A 170 14.58 5.15 8.45
CA ASP A 170 15.68 5.83 9.15
C ASP A 170 15.34 7.30 9.46
N LYS A 171 14.18 7.51 10.11
CA LYS A 171 13.62 8.83 10.42
C LYS A 171 13.12 8.92 11.84
N GLN A 172 13.02 10.15 12.34
CA GLN A 172 12.37 10.39 13.63
C GLN A 172 10.86 10.09 13.58
N PRO A 173 10.25 9.52 14.64
CA PRO A 173 8.80 9.26 14.69
C PRO A 173 7.93 10.48 14.41
N GLY A 174 8.39 11.69 14.76
CA GLY A 174 7.71 12.94 14.43
C GLY A 174 7.67 13.21 12.92
N ALA A 175 8.80 13.00 12.23
CA ALA A 175 8.90 13.17 10.79
C ALA A 175 8.00 12.19 10.03
N VAL A 176 7.91 10.94 10.49
CA VAL A 176 6.98 9.94 9.93
C VAL A 176 5.52 10.38 10.03
N ARG A 177 5.10 10.88 11.21
CA ARG A 177 3.73 11.39 11.40
C ARG A 177 3.42 12.54 10.43
N VAL A 178 4.35 13.49 10.32
CA VAL A 178 4.19 14.65 9.44
C VAL A 178 4.14 14.22 7.97
N ALA A 179 5.05 13.34 7.53
CA ALA A 179 5.07 12.83 6.16
C ALA A 179 3.79 12.08 5.81
N THR A 180 3.31 11.19 6.70
CA THR A 180 2.06 10.45 6.52
C THR A 180 0.88 11.40 6.41
N MET A 181 0.76 12.37 7.32
CA MET A 181 -0.33 13.35 7.33
C MET A 181 -0.33 14.23 6.07
N ARG A 182 0.85 14.69 5.63
CA ARG A 182 0.98 15.47 4.38
C ARG A 182 0.61 14.64 3.15
N GLY A 183 1.05 13.38 3.10
CA GLY A 183 0.70 12.43 2.04
C GLY A 183 -0.81 12.22 1.96
N LEU A 184 -1.45 11.88 3.08
CA LEU A 184 -2.90 11.67 3.14
C LEU A 184 -3.69 12.93 2.75
N ARG A 185 -3.27 14.13 3.18
CA ARG A 185 -3.90 15.39 2.78
C ARG A 185 -3.78 15.63 1.28
N ARG A 186 -2.61 15.34 0.69
CA ARG A 186 -2.39 15.48 -0.75
C ARG A 186 -3.22 14.48 -1.56
N LEU A 187 -3.36 13.25 -1.08
CA LEU A 187 -4.24 12.24 -1.68
C LEU A 187 -5.71 12.67 -1.62
N ALA A 188 -6.18 13.17 -0.48
CA ALA A 188 -7.55 13.65 -0.33
C ALA A 188 -7.87 14.85 -1.25
N ALA A 189 -6.85 15.67 -1.57
CA ALA A 189 -6.96 16.79 -2.51
C ALA A 189 -6.66 16.40 -3.96
N HIS A 190 -6.35 15.13 -4.26
CA HIS A 190 -6.00 14.70 -5.60
C HIS A 190 -7.24 14.68 -6.51
N PRO A 191 -7.24 15.29 -7.71
CA PRO A 191 -8.43 15.43 -8.56
C PRO A 191 -9.14 14.10 -8.85
N GLN A 192 -8.38 13.06 -9.24
CA GLN A 192 -8.94 11.74 -9.52
C GLN A 192 -9.57 11.07 -8.28
N VAL A 193 -9.06 11.36 -7.08
CA VAL A 193 -9.63 10.85 -5.83
C VAL A 193 -10.93 11.59 -5.51
N GLN A 194 -10.99 12.89 -5.77
CA GLN A 194 -12.20 13.70 -5.58
C GLN A 194 -13.31 13.30 -6.56
N GLU A 195 -12.99 13.11 -7.84
CA GLU A 195 -13.94 12.63 -8.86
C GLU A 195 -14.50 11.26 -8.49
N ARG A 196 -13.64 10.34 -8.05
CA ARG A 196 -14.04 9.00 -7.63
C ARG A 196 -14.90 9.03 -6.37
N ASN A 197 -14.59 9.89 -5.40
CA ASN A 197 -15.40 10.06 -4.18
C ASN A 197 -16.74 10.75 -4.47
N GLY A 198 -16.80 11.69 -5.42
CA GLY A 198 -18.03 12.37 -5.83
C GLY A 198 -19.00 11.47 -6.61
N ASN A 199 -18.49 10.44 -7.27
CA ASN A 199 -19.28 9.43 -7.98
C ASN A 199 -19.83 8.32 -7.06
N VAL A 200 -19.42 8.24 -5.80
CA VAL A 200 -20.06 7.37 -4.80
C VAL A 200 -21.34 8.05 -4.32
N LYS A 201 -22.45 7.79 -5.02
CA LYS A 201 -23.79 8.20 -4.58
C LYS A 201 -24.05 7.56 -3.21
N PRO A 202 -24.55 8.28 -2.18
CA PRO A 202 -24.94 7.65 -0.94
C PRO A 202 -26.11 6.69 -1.22
N ASP A 203 -25.83 5.39 -1.23
CA ASP A 203 -26.87 4.36 -1.21
C ASP A 203 -27.73 4.56 0.05
N GLY A 204 -29.03 4.76 -0.14
CA GLY A 204 -30.01 4.39 0.88
C GLY A 204 -30.81 5.48 1.60
N LEU A 205 -31.05 6.66 1.02
CA LEU A 205 -32.24 7.44 1.38
C LEU A 205 -33.08 7.70 0.13
N SER A 206 -33.76 6.65 -0.33
CA SER A 206 -35.00 6.84 -1.08
C SER A 206 -36.01 7.45 -0.11
N ASP A 207 -36.20 8.77 -0.20
CA ASP A 207 -37.40 9.45 0.27
C ASP A 207 -38.62 8.73 -0.33
N THR A 208 -39.19 7.82 0.46
CA THR A 208 -40.49 7.23 0.16
C THR A 208 -41.55 8.15 0.72
N SER A 209 -42.35 8.68 -0.22
CA SER A 209 -43.68 9.26 -0.06
C SER A 209 -43.75 10.63 0.65
N ALA A 210 -43.94 11.73 -0.08
CA ALA A 210 -45.15 12.17 -0.80
C ALA A 210 -46.07 13.04 0.06
N SER A 211 -46.05 14.34 -0.27
CA SER A 211 -47.20 15.24 -0.14
C SER A 211 -47.09 16.25 -1.27
N PRO A 212 -48.16 16.48 -2.04
CA PRO A 212 -48.90 17.70 -1.73
C PRO A 212 -50.44 17.59 -1.83
N ALA A 213 -51.05 18.35 -0.92
CA ALA A 213 -52.29 19.13 -1.03
C ALA A 213 -53.32 18.84 -2.17
N ARG A 214 -54.54 18.54 -1.70
CA ARG A 214 -55.86 19.12 -2.05
C ARG A 214 -56.11 19.65 -3.47
N SER A 215 -57.20 19.15 -4.06
CA SER A 215 -58.24 20.01 -4.66
C SER A 215 -59.61 19.33 -4.57
N ASP A 216 -60.60 20.13 -4.17
CA ASP A 216 -62.03 19.82 -4.08
C ASP A 216 -62.65 19.43 -5.43
N GLY A 217 -63.77 18.70 -5.38
CA GLY A 217 -64.66 18.52 -6.54
C GLY A 217 -65.56 17.29 -6.47
N GLU A 218 -66.78 17.51 -5.99
CA GLU A 218 -68.05 16.85 -6.38
C GLU A 218 -68.04 15.38 -6.85
N TYR A 219 -68.82 14.53 -6.19
CA TYR A 219 -69.91 13.79 -6.87
C TYR A 219 -70.98 13.32 -5.88
N ARG A 220 -72.23 13.54 -6.29
CA ARG A 220 -73.53 13.16 -5.70
C ARG A 220 -73.63 11.71 -5.22
N GLY A 221 -74.51 11.51 -4.23
CA GLY A 221 -75.14 10.23 -3.87
C GLY A 221 -75.91 10.32 -2.58
#